data_AF-A0A6J8ADS3-F1
#
_entry.id   AF-A0A6J8ADS3-F1
#
_cell.length_a   1.000
_cell.length_b   1.000
_cell.length_c   1.000
_cell.angle_alpha   90.00
_cell.angle_beta   90.00
_cell.angle_gamma   90.00
#
_symmetry.space_group_name_H-M   'P 1'
#
loop_
_entity.id
_entity.type
_entity.pdbx_description
1 polymer ?
#
loop_
_entity_poly.entity_id
_entity_poly.type
_entity_poly.pdbx_seq_one_letter_code
_entity_poly.pdbx_strand_id
1 'polypeptide(L)'
;MGLDYVEILALLAKKHHYIVSYRHLKRISKKLRLFRRKHYTPLEDVVAFIKDDIRGSGRLHGYHWMLMKCRQAGLTVRKKEPPDSGDNSFTLIEHSLDQAVDTGVENIVILGDFNEDYLKPSNVRMKNIIRKYDMFQFIDEPTHFTENSTSCLDLFRNKTVNVIRKQQQDYINGLVAKLRSYSLSIKSWWITASHLAGFKSRESDIPPLFDNKDFLYNDIDKAEAFNAFFVSQSNIFDENMSVPTDDTPPVTCLDNIILQEHEVKDILQITNVNKASGPGGISPRLLKIASDILAKPLCYIFNLSLTKMYYPLA
;
A
#
# COMPACT_ATOMS: atom_id res chain seq x y z
N MET A 1 0.44 17.45 62.59
CA MET A 1 1.91 17.36 62.39
C MET A 1 2.21 17.01 60.95
N GLY A 2 3.25 17.61 60.35
CA GLY A 2 3.65 17.37 58.95
C GLY A 2 4.58 16.17 58.77
N LEU A 3 5.21 15.72 59.85
CA LEU A 3 6.20 14.64 59.87
C LEU A 3 5.56 13.30 59.49
N ASP A 4 6.26 12.52 58.67
CA ASP A 4 5.90 11.13 58.37
C ASP A 4 6.20 10.21 59.57
N TYR A 5 5.55 9.03 59.61
CA TYR A 5 5.76 8.05 60.67
C TYR A 5 7.23 7.62 60.79
N VAL A 6 7.98 7.57 59.69
CA VAL A 6 9.41 7.26 59.72
C VAL A 6 10.21 8.36 60.41
N GLU A 7 9.89 9.64 60.15
CA GLU A 7 10.54 10.79 60.79
C GLU A 7 10.18 10.87 62.28
N ILE A 8 8.93 10.56 62.63
CA ILE A 8 8.47 10.48 64.03
C ILE A 8 9.23 9.37 64.76
N LEU A 9 9.42 8.20 64.15
CA LEU A 9 10.22 7.12 64.71
C LEU A 9 11.68 7.55 64.94
N ALA A 10 12.28 8.20 63.95
CA ALA A 10 13.66 8.69 64.04
C ALA A 10 13.82 9.73 65.16
N LEU A 11 12.86 10.65 65.32
CA LEU A 11 12.87 11.66 66.38
C LEU A 11 12.63 11.06 67.77
N LEU A 12 11.70 10.10 67.90
CA LEU A 12 11.45 9.40 69.16
C LEU A 12 12.67 8.60 69.61
N ALA A 13 13.35 7.92 68.68
CA ALA A 13 14.57 7.17 68.96
C ALA A 13 15.74 8.10 69.33
N LYS A 14 15.94 9.20 68.58
CA LYS A 14 17.10 10.08 68.74
C LYS A 14 17.01 11.06 69.92
N LYS A 15 15.83 11.64 70.16
CA LYS A 15 15.64 12.73 71.15
C LYS A 15 15.01 12.26 72.45
N HIS A 16 14.18 11.21 72.39
CA HIS A 16 13.42 10.72 73.54
C HIS A 16 13.80 9.29 73.96
N HIS A 17 14.80 8.69 73.29
CA HIS A 17 15.27 7.31 73.50
C HIS A 17 14.15 6.26 73.53
N TYR A 18 13.05 6.55 72.83
CA TYR A 18 11.86 5.70 72.84
C TYR A 18 11.78 4.92 71.53
N ILE A 19 12.10 3.63 71.59
CA ILE A 19 12.11 2.74 70.44
C ILE A 19 10.78 2.02 70.35
N VAL A 20 10.01 2.31 69.30
CA VAL A 20 8.74 1.62 69.00
C VAL A 20 8.71 1.15 67.56
N SER A 21 8.02 0.05 67.31
CA SER A 21 7.81 -0.40 65.93
C SER A 21 6.84 0.52 65.21
N TYR A 22 6.99 0.63 63.89
CA TYR A 22 6.09 1.40 63.02
C TYR A 22 4.61 1.04 63.22
N ARG A 23 4.32 -0.26 63.41
CA ARG A 23 2.97 -0.76 63.67
C ARG A 23 2.45 -0.29 65.04
N HIS A 24 3.31 -0.27 66.05
CA HIS A 24 2.95 0.23 67.38
C HIS A 24 2.67 1.74 67.36
N LEU A 25 3.53 2.52 66.70
CA LEU A 25 3.32 3.95 66.54
C LEU A 25 1.98 4.26 65.85
N LYS A 26 1.67 3.58 64.73
CA LYS A 26 0.37 3.71 64.06
C LYS A 26 -0.81 3.41 64.98
N ARG A 27 -0.70 2.37 65.81
CA ARG A 27 -1.75 1.99 66.76
C ARG A 27 -1.95 3.07 67.84
N ILE A 28 -0.87 3.60 68.39
CA ILE A 28 -0.91 4.70 69.36
C ILE A 28 -1.51 5.96 68.74
N SER A 29 -1.02 6.36 67.56
CA SER A 29 -1.55 7.53 66.84
C SER A 29 -3.04 7.38 66.54
N LYS A 30 -3.51 6.19 66.17
CA LYS A 30 -4.94 5.89 65.96
C LYS A 30 -5.73 5.99 67.27
N LYS A 31 -5.23 5.41 68.37
CA LYS A 31 -5.87 5.47 69.70
C LYS A 31 -5.98 6.92 70.22
N LEU A 32 -4.95 7.73 69.97
CA LEU A 32 -4.89 9.14 70.36
C LEU A 32 -5.51 10.10 69.34
N ARG A 33 -6.13 9.58 68.26
CA ARG A 33 -6.71 10.38 67.15
C ARG A 33 -5.73 11.39 66.51
N LEU A 34 -4.43 11.11 66.60
CA LEU A 34 -3.37 11.91 65.99
C LEU A 34 -3.24 11.52 64.52
N PHE A 35 -3.96 12.23 63.65
CA PHE A 35 -3.88 12.04 62.20
C PHE A 35 -2.95 13.08 61.56
N ARG A 36 -2.29 12.70 60.46
CA ARG A 36 -1.60 13.67 59.57
C ARG A 36 -2.63 14.73 59.13
N ARG A 37 -2.20 15.99 58.98
CA ARG A 37 -3.07 17.18 58.76
C ARG A 37 -4.31 16.83 57.91
N LYS A 38 -5.46 16.65 58.57
CA LYS A 38 -6.77 16.42 57.94
C LYS A 38 -7.56 17.72 57.74
N HIS A 39 -7.07 18.82 58.30
CA HIS A 39 -7.66 20.15 58.10
C HIS A 39 -7.17 20.67 56.77
N TYR A 40 -8.02 20.52 55.75
CA TYR A 40 -7.83 21.22 54.49
C TYR A 40 -7.94 22.72 54.73
N THR A 41 -7.11 23.48 54.03
CA THR A 41 -7.24 24.93 54.05
C THR A 41 -8.63 25.29 53.50
N PRO A 42 -9.35 26.25 54.11
CA PRO A 42 -10.59 26.80 53.55
C PRO A 42 -10.44 27.13 52.06
N LEU A 43 -11.49 26.85 51.29
CA LEU A 43 -11.45 27.05 49.84
C LEU A 43 -11.15 28.51 49.47
N GLU A 44 -11.63 29.45 50.29
CA GLU A 44 -11.44 30.89 50.11
C GLU A 44 -9.96 31.27 50.11
N ASP A 45 -9.18 30.78 51.07
CA ASP A 45 -7.74 31.07 51.17
C ASP A 45 -6.96 30.45 50.00
N VAL A 46 -7.35 29.24 49.57
CA VAL A 46 -6.75 28.56 48.42
C VAL A 46 -7.04 29.32 47.14
N VAL A 47 -8.28 29.78 46.95
CA VAL A 47 -8.69 30.58 45.79
C VAL A 47 -7.99 31.94 45.80
N ALA A 48 -7.84 32.58 46.96
CA ALA A 48 -7.12 33.84 47.08
C ALA A 48 -5.65 33.69 46.67
N PHE A 49 -4.98 32.64 47.17
CA PHE A 49 -3.60 32.33 46.79
C PHE A 49 -3.44 32.05 45.30
N ILE A 50 -4.30 31.22 44.72
CA ILE A 50 -4.24 30.88 43.29
C ILE A 50 -4.52 32.13 42.43
N LYS A 51 -5.50 32.96 42.79
CA LYS A 51 -5.81 34.20 42.08
C LYS A 51 -4.64 35.18 42.10
N ASP A 52 -3.89 35.24 43.21
CA ASP A 52 -2.71 36.09 43.32
C ASP A 52 -1.53 35.53 42.50
N ASP A 53 -1.27 34.22 42.58
CA ASP A 53 -0.17 33.58 41.84
C ASP A 53 -0.39 33.64 40.31
N ILE A 54 -1.64 33.52 39.85
CA ILE A 54 -2.00 33.62 38.42
C ILE A 54 -1.75 35.03 37.85
N ARG A 55 -1.75 36.08 38.67
CA ARG A 55 -1.39 37.44 38.22
C ARG A 55 0.09 37.57 37.88
N GLY A 56 0.93 36.66 38.38
CA GLY A 56 2.36 36.59 38.10
C GLY A 56 2.73 35.40 37.23
N SER A 57 3.78 34.66 37.64
CA SER A 57 4.29 33.48 36.94
C SER A 57 3.31 32.30 36.93
N GLY A 58 2.32 32.29 37.84
CA GLY A 58 1.31 31.24 37.98
C GLY A 58 0.48 30.95 36.73
N ARG A 59 0.40 31.91 35.80
CA ARG A 59 -0.40 31.76 34.56
C ARG A 59 0.13 30.66 33.63
N LEU A 60 1.43 30.37 33.67
CA LEU A 60 2.06 29.34 32.84
C LEU A 60 2.14 27.98 33.54
N HIS A 61 1.64 27.87 34.77
CA HIS A 61 1.80 26.68 35.60
C HIS A 61 0.59 25.76 35.47
N GLY A 62 0.82 24.51 35.06
CA GLY A 62 -0.21 23.47 35.08
C GLY A 62 -0.68 23.12 36.49
N TYR A 63 -1.81 22.41 36.58
CA TYR A 63 -2.45 22.01 37.84
C TYR A 63 -1.48 21.37 38.86
N HIS A 64 -0.58 20.51 38.40
CA HIS A 64 0.41 19.85 39.25
C HIS A 64 1.39 20.82 39.91
N TRP A 65 1.85 21.81 39.14
CA TRP A 65 2.80 22.80 39.63
C TRP A 65 2.11 23.82 40.55
N MET A 66 0.86 24.19 40.25
CA MET A 66 0.04 25.00 41.15
C MET A 66 -0.22 24.29 42.48
N LEU A 67 -0.48 22.98 42.46
CA LEU A 67 -0.63 22.17 43.67
C LEU A 67 0.66 22.12 44.51
N MET A 68 1.82 22.06 43.87
CA MET A 68 3.13 22.13 44.53
C MET A 68 3.35 23.49 45.20
N LYS A 69 3.04 24.59 44.52
CA LYS A 69 3.12 25.95 45.10
C LYS A 69 2.22 26.13 46.31
N CYS A 70 0.98 25.65 46.24
CA CYS A 70 0.07 25.66 47.40
C CYS A 70 0.69 24.93 48.61
N ARG A 71 1.35 23.79 48.38
CA ARG A 71 2.01 23.02 49.46
C ARG A 71 3.24 23.74 50.03
N GLN A 72 4.04 24.39 49.17
CA GLN A 72 5.19 25.19 49.58
C GLN A 72 4.77 26.41 50.41
N ALA A 73 3.65 27.04 50.05
CA ALA A 73 3.01 28.11 50.82
C ALA A 73 2.31 27.62 52.11
N GLY A 74 2.41 26.33 52.44
CA GLY A 74 1.82 25.74 53.64
C GLY A 74 0.34 25.40 53.55
N LEU A 75 -0.30 25.59 52.39
CA LEU A 75 -1.71 25.27 52.16
C LEU A 75 -1.90 23.75 52.01
N THR A 76 -2.92 23.22 52.69
CA THR A 76 -3.28 21.80 52.62
C THR A 76 -4.45 21.65 51.66
N VAL A 77 -4.14 21.41 50.38
CA VAL A 77 -5.13 21.31 49.30
C VAL A 77 -5.39 19.83 48.97
N ARG A 78 -6.67 19.47 48.80
CA ARG A 78 -7.05 18.13 48.32
C ARG A 78 -6.63 17.99 46.86
N LYS A 79 -5.88 16.95 46.53
CA LYS A 79 -5.74 16.50 45.13
C LYS A 79 -7.10 15.95 44.72
N LYS A 80 -8.00 16.81 44.25
CA LYS A 80 -9.23 16.39 43.59
C LYS A 80 -8.79 16.09 42.16
N GLU A 81 -8.76 14.81 41.80
CA GLU A 81 -8.86 14.46 40.39
C GLU A 81 -10.11 15.17 39.85
N PRO A 82 -10.06 15.76 38.64
CA PRO A 82 -11.24 16.39 38.07
C PRO A 82 -12.43 15.43 38.20
N PRO A 83 -13.64 15.92 38.53
CA PRO A 83 -14.77 15.10 38.95
C PRO A 83 -15.33 14.14 37.88
N ASP A 84 -14.55 13.81 36.85
CA ASP A 84 -14.91 12.95 35.73
C ASP A 84 -13.67 12.23 35.12
N SER A 85 -12.68 11.86 35.94
CA SER A 85 -11.50 11.09 35.50
C SER A 85 -11.77 9.61 35.19
N GLY A 86 -13.02 9.17 35.22
CA GLY A 86 -13.42 7.86 34.75
C GLY A 86 -13.77 7.93 33.27
N ASP A 87 -12.92 7.35 32.42
CA ASP A 87 -13.25 6.91 31.05
C ASP A 87 -13.75 7.93 30.00
N ASN A 88 -14.05 9.16 30.39
CA ASN A 88 -14.76 10.12 29.53
C ASN A 88 -13.89 10.87 28.51
N SER A 89 -12.57 10.94 28.71
CA SER A 89 -11.70 11.66 27.76
C SER A 89 -11.64 10.96 26.40
N PHE A 90 -11.54 9.63 26.40
CA PHE A 90 -11.51 8.83 25.18
C PHE A 90 -12.86 8.76 24.48
N THR A 91 -13.96 8.73 25.23
CA THR A 91 -15.30 8.78 24.62
C THR A 91 -15.57 10.12 23.96
N LEU A 92 -15.07 11.23 24.52
CA LEU A 92 -15.13 12.55 23.90
C LEU A 92 -14.28 12.63 22.62
N ILE A 93 -13.11 11.99 22.59
CA ILE A 93 -12.27 11.89 21.39
C ILE A 93 -12.99 11.10 20.30
N GLU A 94 -13.54 9.93 20.63
CA GLU A 94 -14.31 9.11 19.69
C GLU A 94 -15.51 9.88 19.14
N HIS A 95 -16.28 10.56 19.99
CA HIS A 95 -17.41 11.38 19.56
C HIS A 95 -16.99 12.53 18.62
N SER A 96 -15.86 13.18 18.92
CA SER A 96 -15.32 14.25 18.07
C SER A 96 -14.84 13.72 16.72
N LEU A 97 -14.29 12.51 16.69
CA LEU A 97 -13.89 11.83 15.46
C LEU A 97 -15.09 11.42 14.62
N ASP A 98 -16.13 10.87 15.22
CA ASP A 98 -17.39 10.54 14.53
C ASP A 98 -17.97 11.78 13.86
N GLN A 99 -18.04 12.92 14.57
CA GLN A 99 -18.50 14.19 13.99
C GLN A 99 -17.61 14.70 12.85
N ALA A 100 -16.29 14.56 12.97
CA ALA A 100 -15.35 14.99 11.92
C ALA A 100 -15.48 14.14 10.64
N VAL A 101 -15.76 12.84 10.81
CA VAL A 101 -16.04 11.93 9.69
C VAL A 101 -17.38 12.28 9.03
N ASP A 102 -18.43 12.50 9.82
CA ASP A 102 -19.77 12.83 9.32
C ASP A 102 -19.81 14.17 8.56
N THR A 103 -18.95 15.12 8.95
CA THR A 103 -18.81 16.43 8.28
C THR A 103 -17.94 16.39 7.02
N GLY A 104 -17.31 15.24 6.71
CA GLY A 104 -16.49 15.06 5.52
C GLY A 104 -15.09 15.68 5.59
N VAL A 105 -14.55 15.89 6.80
CA VAL A 105 -13.19 16.44 6.97
C VAL A 105 -12.15 15.37 6.60
N GLU A 106 -11.45 15.58 5.49
CA GLU A 106 -10.51 14.57 4.96
C GLU A 106 -9.20 14.45 5.74
N ASN A 107 -8.76 15.50 6.45
CA ASN A 107 -7.45 15.56 7.11
C ASN A 107 -7.60 15.82 8.61
N ILE A 108 -7.67 14.75 9.39
CA ILE A 108 -7.82 14.85 10.85
C ILE A 108 -6.46 14.62 11.51
N VAL A 109 -6.07 15.55 12.36
CA VAL A 109 -4.82 15.50 13.15
C VAL A 109 -5.18 15.62 14.62
N ILE A 110 -4.81 14.61 15.40
CA ILE A 110 -5.05 14.58 16.84
C ILE A 110 -3.71 14.78 17.55
N LEU A 111 -3.61 15.87 18.30
CA LEU A 111 -2.43 16.24 19.09
C LEU A 111 -2.81 16.31 20.57
N GLY A 112 -1.92 15.90 21.45
CA GLY A 112 -2.11 16.03 22.89
C GLY A 112 -1.31 15.03 23.70
N ASP A 113 -1.18 15.32 24.99
CA ASP A 113 -0.63 14.43 26.01
C ASP A 113 -1.76 13.51 26.50
N PHE A 114 -1.83 12.31 25.93
CA PHE A 114 -2.87 11.32 26.28
C PHE A 114 -2.57 10.61 27.60
N ASN A 115 -1.41 10.88 28.22
CA ASN A 115 -0.94 10.22 29.44
C ASN A 115 -1.03 8.67 29.36
N GLU A 116 -0.99 8.15 28.15
CA GLU A 116 -1.11 6.74 27.79
C GLU A 116 0.04 6.38 26.85
N ASP A 117 0.80 5.35 27.21
CA ASP A 117 1.98 4.94 26.45
C ASP A 117 1.57 4.03 25.28
N TYR A 118 1.71 4.54 24.06
CA TYR A 118 1.38 3.79 22.84
C TYR A 118 2.22 2.53 22.67
N LEU A 119 3.50 2.57 23.10
CA LEU A 119 4.47 1.48 22.91
C LEU A 119 4.12 0.27 23.78
N LYS A 120 3.29 0.44 24.82
CA LYS A 120 2.88 -0.68 25.67
C LYS A 120 1.85 -1.57 24.98
N PRO A 121 2.01 -2.91 25.02
CA PRO A 121 1.03 -3.85 24.47
C PRO A 121 -0.32 -3.79 25.21
N SER A 122 -0.33 -3.37 26.48
CA SER A 122 -1.54 -3.22 27.30
C SER A 122 -2.47 -2.09 26.85
N ASN A 123 -2.01 -1.17 26.00
CA ASN A 123 -2.84 -0.08 25.51
C ASN A 123 -3.73 -0.53 24.34
N VAL A 124 -4.82 -1.23 24.67
CA VAL A 124 -5.79 -1.76 23.69
C VAL A 124 -6.70 -0.65 23.15
N ARG A 125 -7.08 0.31 24.00
CA ARG A 125 -8.09 1.32 23.67
C ARG A 125 -7.61 2.30 22.61
N MET A 126 -6.41 2.86 22.79
CA MET A 126 -5.82 3.76 21.78
C MET A 126 -5.60 3.03 20.45
N LYS A 127 -5.10 1.78 20.49
CA LYS A 127 -4.92 0.96 19.29
C LYS A 127 -6.23 0.67 18.56
N ASN A 128 -7.33 0.53 19.29
CA ASN A 128 -8.66 0.34 18.70
C ASN A 128 -9.16 1.63 18.03
N ILE A 129 -8.96 2.80 18.63
CA ILE A 129 -9.33 4.09 18.02
C ILE A 129 -8.55 4.29 16.71
N ILE A 130 -7.23 4.08 16.73
CA ILE A 130 -6.38 4.20 15.54
C ILE A 130 -6.88 3.30 14.42
N ARG A 131 -7.23 2.04 14.73
CA ARG A 131 -7.77 1.10 13.73
C ARG A 131 -9.18 1.48 13.26
N LYS A 132 -10.06 1.89 14.17
CA LYS A 132 -11.46 2.24 13.87
C LYS A 132 -11.55 3.40 12.90
N TYR A 133 -10.67 4.39 13.06
CA TYR A 133 -10.66 5.62 12.25
C TYR A 133 -9.53 5.65 11.22
N ASP A 134 -8.89 4.51 10.91
CA ASP A 134 -7.78 4.39 9.96
C ASP A 134 -6.65 5.43 10.15
N MET A 135 -6.34 5.76 11.41
CA MET A 135 -5.28 6.69 11.76
C MET A 135 -3.90 6.01 11.74
N PHE A 136 -2.84 6.82 11.68
CA PHE A 136 -1.46 6.36 11.75
C PHE A 136 -0.70 7.11 12.86
N GLN A 137 0.09 6.36 13.62
CA GLN A 137 1.01 6.91 14.63
C GLN A 137 2.35 7.20 13.94
N PHE A 138 2.76 8.48 13.92
CA PHE A 138 3.99 8.88 13.23
C PHE A 138 5.23 8.76 14.12
N ILE A 139 5.05 8.79 15.44
CA ILE A 139 6.15 8.74 16.40
C ILE A 139 6.17 7.33 17.01
N ASP A 140 7.19 6.57 16.65
CA ASP A 140 7.50 5.23 17.14
C ASP A 140 8.63 5.23 18.19
N GLU A 141 9.23 6.39 18.44
CA GLU A 141 10.24 6.60 19.48
C GLU A 141 9.63 7.20 20.77
N PRO A 142 10.22 6.98 21.95
CA PRO A 142 9.75 7.59 23.19
C PRO A 142 9.87 9.12 23.13
N THR A 143 8.78 9.84 23.45
CA THR A 143 8.78 11.31 23.51
C THR A 143 9.01 11.85 24.93
N HIS A 144 8.88 10.99 25.94
CA HIS A 144 9.08 11.35 27.35
C HIS A 144 10.06 10.40 28.04
N PHE A 145 11.02 10.97 28.77
CA PHE A 145 12.11 10.27 29.43
C PHE A 145 12.15 10.58 30.92
N THR A 146 12.20 9.55 31.77
CA THR A 146 12.54 9.63 33.20
C THR A 146 13.73 8.73 33.49
N GLU A 147 14.35 8.87 34.67
CA GLU A 147 15.49 8.04 35.09
C GLU A 147 15.23 6.53 34.98
N ASN A 148 13.97 6.10 35.08
CA ASN A 148 13.57 4.69 35.08
C ASN A 148 12.51 4.33 34.02
N SER A 149 12.10 5.27 33.15
CA SER A 149 11.06 4.99 32.15
C SER A 149 11.16 5.83 30.88
N THR A 150 10.87 5.21 29.74
CA THR A 150 10.67 5.88 28.46
C THR A 150 9.25 5.61 27.96
N SER A 151 8.51 6.63 27.55
CA SER A 151 7.12 6.50 27.08
C SER A 151 6.86 7.38 25.86
N CYS A 152 6.02 6.91 24.94
CA CYS A 152 5.52 7.72 23.82
C CYS A 152 4.12 8.22 24.15
N LEU A 153 3.99 9.52 24.44
CA LEU A 153 2.74 10.14 24.92
C LEU A 153 2.05 11.02 23.87
N ASP A 154 2.66 11.21 22.69
CA ASP A 154 2.20 12.13 21.66
C ASP A 154 1.80 11.47 20.32
N LEU A 155 0.75 12.01 19.69
CA LEU A 155 0.61 12.32 18.26
C LEU A 155 0.04 11.29 17.23
N PHE A 156 -1.27 11.34 16.93
CA PHE A 156 -1.91 10.56 15.85
C PHE A 156 -2.32 11.43 14.63
N ARG A 157 -2.13 10.96 13.39
CA ARG A 157 -2.58 11.64 12.15
C ARG A 157 -3.33 10.70 11.21
N ASN A 158 -4.33 11.21 10.48
CA ASN A 158 -5.02 10.49 9.41
C ASN A 158 -4.85 11.19 8.05
N LYS A 159 -3.67 11.10 7.44
CA LYS A 159 -3.39 11.82 6.17
C LYS A 159 -3.18 10.96 4.93
N THR A 160 -3.13 9.63 5.04
CA THR A 160 -2.55 8.82 3.95
C THR A 160 -3.49 7.77 3.38
N VAL A 161 -4.44 7.26 4.16
CA VAL A 161 -5.25 6.11 3.73
C VAL A 161 -6.29 6.50 2.68
N ASN A 162 -7.00 7.62 2.85
CA ASN A 162 -8.01 8.07 1.88
C ASN A 162 -7.39 8.50 0.54
N VAL A 163 -6.21 9.14 0.58
CA VAL A 163 -5.45 9.49 -0.63
C VAL A 163 -4.98 8.24 -1.36
N ILE A 164 -4.45 7.24 -0.63
CA ILE A 164 -4.04 5.96 -1.23
C ILE A 164 -5.23 5.22 -1.84
N ARG A 165 -6.36 5.12 -1.13
CA ARG A 165 -7.58 4.48 -1.64
C ARG A 165 -8.11 5.18 -2.89
N LYS A 166 -8.13 6.51 -2.89
CA LYS A 166 -8.51 7.32 -4.06
C LYS A 166 -7.60 7.06 -5.25
N GLN A 167 -6.28 7.07 -5.05
CA GLN A 167 -5.32 6.78 -6.11
C GLN A 167 -5.45 5.37 -6.68
N GLN A 168 -5.69 4.37 -5.84
CA GLN A 168 -5.96 2.99 -6.29
C GLN A 168 -7.23 2.93 -7.16
N GLN A 169 -8.29 3.61 -6.74
CA GLN A 169 -9.54 3.66 -7.49
C GLN A 169 -9.38 4.39 -8.83
N ASP A 170 -8.66 5.52 -8.85
CA ASP A 170 -8.39 6.30 -10.05
C ASP A 170 -7.57 5.48 -11.08
N TYR A 171 -6.59 4.70 -10.61
CA TYR A 171 -5.82 3.79 -11.44
C TYR A 171 -6.70 2.72 -12.10
N ILE A 172 -7.55 2.05 -11.32
CA ILE A 172 -8.50 1.03 -11.83
C ILE A 172 -9.46 1.65 -12.84
N ASN A 173 -10.02 2.82 -12.52
CA ASN A 173 -10.93 3.55 -13.42
C ASN A 173 -10.24 3.88 -14.75
N GLY A 174 -8.96 4.26 -14.72
CA GLY A 174 -8.14 4.48 -15.92
C GLY A 174 -7.97 3.22 -16.77
N LEU A 175 -7.71 2.06 -16.15
CA LEU A 175 -7.63 0.78 -16.87
C LEU A 175 -8.97 0.40 -17.51
N VAL A 176 -10.08 0.60 -16.80
CA VAL A 176 -11.44 0.33 -17.32
C VAL A 176 -11.78 1.25 -18.49
N ALA A 177 -11.44 2.53 -18.40
CA ALA A 177 -11.62 3.47 -19.51
C ALA A 177 -10.81 3.03 -20.74
N LYS A 178 -9.58 2.56 -20.53
CA LYS A 178 -8.70 2.04 -21.59
C LYS A 178 -9.28 0.80 -22.27
N LEU A 179 -9.89 -0.13 -21.51
CA LEU A 179 -10.58 -1.31 -22.04
C LEU A 179 -11.83 -0.95 -22.86
N ARG A 180 -12.54 0.12 -22.48
CA ARG A 180 -13.74 0.62 -23.18
C ARG A 180 -13.40 1.38 -24.46
N SER A 181 -12.24 2.03 -24.50
CA SER A 181 -11.71 2.61 -25.73
C SER A 181 -11.23 1.44 -26.61
N TYR A 182 -11.91 1.14 -27.70
CA TYR A 182 -11.56 0.08 -28.67
C TYR A 182 -10.23 0.32 -29.43
N SER A 183 -9.30 1.08 -28.85
CA SER A 183 -7.99 1.45 -29.39
C SER A 183 -6.87 0.44 -29.09
N LEU A 184 -7.14 -0.56 -28.24
CA LEU A 184 -6.14 -1.54 -27.83
C LEU A 184 -6.03 -2.71 -28.81
N SER A 185 -4.82 -3.25 -28.95
CA SER A 185 -4.65 -4.56 -29.57
C SER A 185 -5.35 -5.63 -28.73
N ILE A 186 -5.86 -6.68 -29.38
CA ILE A 186 -6.50 -7.84 -28.73
C ILE A 186 -5.62 -8.39 -27.59
N LYS A 187 -4.30 -8.48 -27.79
CA LYS A 187 -3.36 -8.94 -26.78
C LYS A 187 -3.31 -8.02 -25.56
N SER A 188 -3.18 -6.71 -25.80
CA SER A 188 -3.14 -5.70 -24.73
C SER A 188 -4.45 -5.64 -23.94
N TRP A 189 -5.58 -5.82 -24.63
CA TRP A 189 -6.89 -5.90 -24.02
C TRP A 189 -6.97 -7.08 -23.06
N TRP A 190 -6.63 -8.30 -23.52
CA TRP A 190 -6.69 -9.51 -22.69
C TRP A 190 -5.75 -9.45 -21.48
N ILE A 191 -4.53 -8.93 -21.64
CA ILE A 191 -3.60 -8.74 -20.50
C ILE A 191 -4.23 -7.81 -19.45
N THR A 192 -4.77 -6.68 -19.89
CA THR A 192 -5.37 -5.67 -18.99
C THR A 192 -6.62 -6.21 -18.29
N ALA A 193 -7.47 -6.94 -19.02
CA ALA A 193 -8.66 -7.59 -18.49
C ALA A 193 -8.31 -8.68 -17.47
N SER A 194 -7.29 -9.52 -17.76
CA SER A 194 -6.82 -10.56 -16.85
C SER A 194 -6.24 -9.99 -15.55
N HIS A 195 -5.50 -8.89 -15.63
CA HIS A 195 -5.02 -8.16 -14.45
C HIS A 195 -6.18 -7.65 -13.57
N LEU A 196 -7.23 -7.08 -14.17
CA LEU A 196 -8.40 -6.57 -13.44
C LEU A 196 -9.25 -7.67 -12.83
N ALA A 197 -9.45 -8.77 -13.55
CA ALA A 197 -10.26 -9.90 -13.09
C ALA A 197 -9.53 -10.81 -12.08
N GLY A 198 -8.25 -10.56 -11.81
CA GLY A 198 -7.44 -11.40 -10.92
C GLY A 198 -7.21 -12.80 -11.49
N PHE A 199 -7.33 -12.98 -12.82
CA PHE A 199 -6.97 -14.22 -13.48
C PHE A 199 -5.45 -14.35 -13.40
N LYS A 200 -4.97 -15.07 -12.38
CA LYS A 200 -3.62 -15.61 -12.41
C LYS A 200 -3.53 -16.45 -13.67
N SER A 201 -2.58 -16.13 -14.54
CA SER A 201 -2.18 -17.03 -15.62
C SER A 201 -1.86 -18.36 -14.96
N ARG A 202 -2.81 -19.29 -15.01
CA ARG A 202 -2.45 -20.69 -15.00
C ARG A 202 -1.82 -20.86 -16.36
N GLU A 203 -0.51 -21.05 -16.40
CA GLU A 203 0.09 -21.74 -17.54
C GLU A 203 -0.71 -23.04 -17.67
N SER A 204 -1.66 -23.05 -18.59
CA SER A 204 -2.35 -24.26 -18.94
C SER A 204 -1.31 -25.05 -19.72
N ASP A 205 -0.61 -25.94 -19.04
CA ASP A 205 0.22 -26.95 -19.70
C ASP A 205 -0.67 -27.61 -20.75
N ILE A 206 -0.36 -27.34 -22.02
CA ILE A 206 -1.05 -27.97 -23.13
C ILE A 206 -0.74 -29.47 -22.98
N PRO A 207 -1.76 -30.33 -22.86
CA PRO A 207 -1.53 -31.75 -22.61
C PRO A 207 -0.63 -32.34 -23.70
N PRO A 208 0.13 -33.39 -23.37
CA PRO A 208 0.98 -34.05 -24.35
C PRO A 208 0.12 -34.60 -25.50
N LEU A 209 0.61 -34.41 -26.73
CA LEU A 209 -0.03 -34.91 -27.94
C LEU A 209 0.48 -36.31 -28.24
N PHE A 210 -0.40 -37.25 -28.54
CA PHE A 210 -0.01 -38.59 -28.96
C PHE A 210 0.04 -38.66 -30.49
N ASP A 211 1.23 -38.88 -31.04
CA ASP A 211 1.43 -39.04 -32.49
C ASP A 211 2.28 -40.29 -32.76
N ASN A 212 1.80 -41.16 -33.65
CA ASN A 212 2.48 -42.37 -34.13
C ASN A 212 3.30 -43.20 -33.12
N LYS A 213 2.77 -43.35 -31.88
CA LYS A 213 3.29 -44.14 -30.73
C LYS A 213 4.15 -43.38 -29.71
N ASP A 214 4.41 -42.09 -29.91
CA ASP A 214 5.14 -41.27 -28.95
C ASP A 214 4.28 -40.13 -28.40
N PHE A 215 4.58 -39.73 -27.16
CA PHE A 215 3.97 -38.56 -26.54
C PHE A 215 4.86 -37.33 -26.75
N LEU A 216 4.32 -36.32 -27.39
CA LEU A 216 4.97 -35.03 -27.66
C LEU A 216 4.61 -34.05 -26.54
N TYR A 217 5.61 -33.63 -25.79
CA TYR A 217 5.45 -32.73 -24.64
C TYR A 217 5.73 -31.27 -25.01
N ASN A 218 6.69 -31.02 -25.90
CA ASN A 218 7.10 -29.68 -26.30
C ASN A 218 6.14 -29.08 -27.34
N ASP A 219 5.94 -27.77 -27.27
CA ASP A 219 5.04 -27.07 -28.20
C ASP A 219 5.55 -27.05 -29.65
N ILE A 220 6.86 -27.09 -29.85
CA ILE A 220 7.48 -27.17 -31.18
C ILE A 220 7.14 -28.50 -31.83
N ASP A 221 7.42 -29.61 -31.14
CA ASP A 221 7.15 -30.96 -31.65
C ASP A 221 5.66 -31.15 -31.97
N LYS A 222 4.76 -30.63 -31.10
CA LYS A 222 3.32 -30.63 -31.36
C LYS A 222 2.95 -29.86 -32.63
N ALA A 223 3.51 -28.65 -32.81
CA ALA A 223 3.24 -27.82 -33.98
C ALA A 223 3.73 -28.47 -35.28
N GLU A 224 4.91 -29.11 -35.25
CA GLU A 224 5.46 -29.85 -36.39
C GLU A 224 4.61 -31.07 -36.75
N ALA A 225 4.15 -31.84 -35.76
CA ALA A 225 3.25 -32.98 -35.99
C ALA A 225 1.93 -32.54 -36.63
N PHE A 226 1.32 -31.45 -36.13
CA PHE A 226 0.13 -30.87 -36.78
C PHE A 226 0.41 -30.42 -38.21
N ASN A 227 1.52 -29.73 -38.45
CA ASN A 227 1.87 -29.27 -39.79
C ASN A 227 2.06 -30.45 -40.75
N ALA A 228 2.77 -31.50 -40.32
CA ALA A 228 2.96 -32.72 -41.10
C ALA A 228 1.63 -33.41 -41.41
N PHE A 229 0.73 -33.49 -40.43
CA PHE A 229 -0.61 -34.01 -40.63
C PHE A 229 -1.37 -33.20 -41.69
N PHE A 230 -1.44 -31.87 -41.56
CA PHE A 230 -2.15 -31.03 -42.53
C PHE A 230 -1.54 -31.10 -43.94
N VAL A 231 -0.22 -31.08 -44.06
CA VAL A 231 0.47 -31.24 -45.36
C VAL A 231 0.11 -32.59 -45.99
N SER A 232 0.06 -33.68 -45.20
CA SER A 232 -0.32 -35.00 -45.70
C SER A 232 -1.74 -35.03 -46.28
N GLN A 233 -2.67 -34.30 -45.66
CA GLN A 233 -4.07 -34.16 -46.09
C GLN A 233 -4.25 -33.18 -47.25
N SER A 234 -3.25 -32.33 -47.52
CA SER A 234 -3.29 -31.30 -48.57
C SER A 234 -2.84 -31.81 -49.94
N ASN A 235 -2.50 -33.10 -50.06
CA ASN A 235 -2.13 -33.70 -51.33
C ASN A 235 -3.38 -33.96 -52.17
N ILE A 236 -3.67 -33.05 -53.10
CA ILE A 236 -4.67 -33.28 -54.14
C ILE A 236 -4.01 -34.16 -55.20
N PHE A 237 -4.59 -35.33 -55.49
CA PHE A 237 -4.12 -36.21 -56.56
C PHE A 237 -4.56 -35.62 -57.91
N ASP A 238 -3.69 -34.83 -58.54
CA ASP A 238 -3.96 -34.15 -59.81
C ASP A 238 -3.88 -35.07 -61.06
N GLU A 239 -3.63 -36.37 -60.87
CA GLU A 239 -3.30 -37.29 -61.98
C GLU A 239 -4.43 -37.52 -63.00
N ASN A 240 -5.69 -37.15 -62.69
CA ASN A 240 -6.83 -37.34 -63.59
C ASN A 240 -7.79 -36.13 -63.67
N MET A 241 -7.37 -34.96 -63.21
CA MET A 241 -8.20 -33.74 -63.28
C MET A 241 -7.93 -33.01 -64.60
N SER A 242 -8.87 -33.08 -65.54
CA SER A 242 -8.89 -32.16 -66.68
C SER A 242 -9.29 -30.77 -66.17
N VAL A 243 -8.39 -29.79 -66.27
CA VAL A 243 -8.69 -28.39 -65.98
C VAL A 243 -9.87 -27.95 -66.88
N PRO A 244 -10.86 -27.20 -66.37
CA PRO A 244 -11.90 -26.64 -67.22
C PRO A 244 -11.24 -25.79 -68.31
N THR A 245 -11.41 -26.17 -69.57
CA THR A 245 -11.02 -25.34 -70.71
C THR A 245 -12.01 -24.20 -70.83
N ASP A 246 -11.75 -23.10 -70.14
CA ASP A 246 -12.38 -21.82 -70.47
C ASP A 246 -11.84 -21.39 -71.84
N ASP A 247 -12.61 -21.63 -72.90
CA ASP A 247 -12.27 -21.27 -74.29
C ASP A 247 -12.32 -19.75 -74.54
N THR A 248 -12.62 -18.95 -73.52
CA THR A 248 -12.62 -17.48 -73.60
C THR A 248 -11.52 -16.90 -72.71
N PRO A 249 -10.38 -16.46 -73.27
CA PRO A 249 -9.38 -15.75 -72.49
C PRO A 249 -10.00 -14.47 -71.90
N PRO A 250 -9.66 -14.11 -70.66
CA PRO A 250 -10.14 -12.88 -70.06
C PRO A 250 -9.75 -11.67 -70.94
N VAL A 251 -10.69 -10.74 -71.13
CA VAL A 251 -10.53 -9.55 -72.01
C VAL A 251 -9.35 -8.65 -71.58
N THR A 252 -8.88 -8.81 -70.35
CA THR A 252 -7.74 -8.10 -69.78
C THR A 252 -6.80 -9.09 -69.11
N CYS A 253 -5.56 -9.17 -69.59
CA CYS A 253 -4.47 -9.84 -68.91
C CYS A 253 -3.53 -8.81 -68.28
N LEU A 254 -3.03 -9.15 -67.08
CA LEU A 254 -2.04 -8.36 -66.39
C LEU A 254 -0.66 -8.74 -66.93
N ASP A 255 -0.21 -8.04 -67.96
CA ASP A 255 1.09 -8.29 -68.58
C ASP A 255 2.12 -7.24 -68.12
N ASN A 256 3.40 -7.64 -68.05
CA ASN A 256 4.54 -6.77 -67.77
C ASN A 256 4.56 -6.12 -66.37
N ILE A 257 4.49 -6.95 -65.33
CA ILE A 257 4.77 -6.50 -63.96
C ILE A 257 6.27 -6.23 -63.81
N ILE A 258 6.65 -4.97 -63.59
CA ILE A 258 8.04 -4.57 -63.30
C ILE A 258 8.06 -3.93 -61.92
N LEU A 259 8.69 -4.61 -60.98
CA LEU A 259 8.85 -4.13 -59.61
C LEU A 259 10.02 -3.16 -59.52
N GLN A 260 9.83 -2.09 -58.76
CA GLN A 260 10.87 -1.10 -58.48
C GLN A 260 11.49 -1.31 -57.10
N GLU A 261 12.75 -0.89 -56.94
CA GLU A 261 13.49 -1.03 -55.67
C GLU A 261 12.78 -0.32 -54.51
N HIS A 262 12.23 0.87 -54.75
CA HIS A 262 11.53 1.64 -53.72
C HIS A 262 10.24 0.95 -53.25
N GLU A 263 9.49 0.30 -54.15
CA GLU A 263 8.27 -0.44 -53.79
C GLU A 263 8.59 -1.62 -52.87
N VAL A 264 9.66 -2.36 -53.20
CA VAL A 264 10.14 -3.47 -52.35
C VAL A 264 10.60 -2.95 -51.00
N LYS A 265 11.32 -1.82 -50.98
CA LYS A 265 11.77 -1.18 -49.74
C LYS A 265 10.60 -0.77 -48.85
N ASP A 266 9.57 -0.13 -49.41
CA ASP A 266 8.40 0.33 -48.67
C ASP A 266 7.66 -0.86 -48.02
N ILE A 267 7.52 -1.97 -48.75
CA ILE A 267 6.93 -3.21 -48.23
C ILE A 267 7.76 -3.75 -47.05
N LEU A 268 9.09 -3.81 -47.18
CA LEU A 268 9.99 -4.24 -46.09
C LEU A 268 9.86 -3.33 -44.86
N GLN A 269 9.69 -2.02 -45.07
CA GLN A 269 9.52 -1.05 -43.99
C GLN A 269 8.16 -1.14 -43.28
N ILE A 270 7.09 -1.51 -43.99
CA ILE A 270 5.75 -1.65 -43.40
C ILE A 270 5.54 -3.03 -42.76
N THR A 271 6.44 -3.98 -43.03
CA THR A 271 6.35 -5.35 -42.50
C THR A 271 6.20 -5.36 -40.97
N ASN A 272 5.23 -6.13 -40.47
CA ASN A 272 4.95 -6.26 -39.04
C ASN A 272 6.04 -7.09 -38.35
N VAL A 273 6.83 -6.42 -37.50
CA VAL A 273 7.96 -7.00 -36.75
C VAL A 273 7.56 -8.08 -35.75
N ASN A 274 6.28 -8.18 -35.40
CA ASN A 274 5.75 -9.15 -34.43
C ASN A 274 5.27 -10.45 -35.09
N LYS A 275 5.36 -10.59 -36.42
CA LYS A 275 5.03 -11.85 -37.10
C LYS A 275 6.14 -12.89 -36.90
N ALA A 276 5.78 -14.16 -37.02
CA ALA A 276 6.72 -15.27 -36.98
C ALA A 276 7.71 -15.22 -38.16
N SER A 277 8.92 -15.73 -37.94
CA SER A 277 9.88 -15.95 -39.02
C SER A 277 9.37 -17.03 -39.98
N GLY A 278 9.66 -16.87 -41.27
CA GLY A 278 9.40 -17.91 -42.25
C GLY A 278 10.36 -19.11 -42.10
N PRO A 279 10.25 -20.12 -42.99
CA PRO A 279 11.07 -21.34 -42.93
C PRO A 279 12.59 -21.07 -42.99
N GLY A 280 13.02 -19.96 -43.60
CA GLY A 280 14.42 -19.53 -43.61
C GLY A 280 14.93 -18.89 -42.31
N GLY A 281 14.12 -18.83 -41.24
CA GLY A 281 14.53 -18.30 -39.92
C GLY A 281 14.75 -16.79 -39.85
N ILE A 282 14.68 -16.07 -40.96
CA ILE A 282 14.87 -14.62 -41.02
C ILE A 282 13.68 -13.91 -40.36
N SER A 283 13.95 -13.15 -39.30
CA SER A 283 12.90 -12.41 -38.61
C SER A 283 12.39 -11.20 -39.41
N PRO A 284 11.09 -10.87 -39.34
CA PRO A 284 10.54 -9.67 -39.97
C PRO A 284 11.21 -8.37 -39.50
N ARG A 285 11.72 -8.36 -38.26
CA ARG A 285 12.50 -7.25 -37.72
C ARG A 285 13.81 -7.04 -38.46
N LEU A 286 14.51 -8.12 -38.81
CA LEU A 286 15.74 -8.05 -39.58
C LEU A 286 15.46 -7.55 -41.00
N LEU A 287 14.39 -8.03 -41.64
CA LEU A 287 13.97 -7.55 -42.97
C LEU A 287 13.70 -6.05 -42.99
N LYS A 288 13.05 -5.52 -41.95
CA LYS A 288 12.77 -4.09 -41.81
C LYS A 288 14.04 -3.25 -41.62
N ILE A 289 14.94 -3.69 -40.75
CA ILE A 289 16.22 -3.00 -40.49
C ILE A 289 17.12 -3.03 -41.73
N ALA A 290 17.22 -4.19 -42.39
CA ALA A 290 18.06 -4.38 -43.56
C ALA A 290 17.36 -3.96 -44.87
N SER A 291 16.23 -3.24 -44.80
CA SER A 291 15.42 -2.88 -45.98
C SER A 291 16.22 -2.09 -47.01
N ASP A 292 17.08 -1.16 -46.58
CA ASP A 292 17.95 -0.38 -47.47
C ASP A 292 18.93 -1.25 -48.27
N ILE A 293 19.40 -2.36 -47.69
CA ILE A 293 20.41 -3.25 -48.30
C ILE A 293 19.71 -4.35 -49.12
N LEU A 294 18.60 -4.87 -48.62
CA LEU A 294 17.88 -6.01 -49.21
C LEU A 294 16.94 -5.61 -50.34
N ALA A 295 16.48 -4.36 -50.41
CA ALA A 295 15.52 -3.93 -51.43
C ALA A 295 16.02 -4.20 -52.85
N LYS A 296 17.27 -3.84 -53.15
CA LYS A 296 17.88 -4.03 -54.46
C LYS A 296 18.03 -5.50 -54.88
N PRO A 297 18.67 -6.39 -54.10
CA PRO A 297 18.79 -7.80 -54.47
C PRO A 297 17.42 -8.51 -54.53
N LEU A 298 16.48 -8.20 -53.64
CA LEU A 298 15.14 -8.79 -53.67
C LEU A 298 14.34 -8.34 -54.89
N CYS A 299 14.39 -7.04 -55.24
CA CYS A 299 13.78 -6.52 -56.46
C CYS A 299 14.28 -7.25 -57.71
N TYR A 300 15.59 -7.48 -57.79
CA TYR A 300 16.18 -8.26 -58.89
C TYR A 300 15.65 -9.70 -58.92
N ILE A 301 15.62 -10.40 -57.78
CA ILE A 301 15.11 -11.77 -57.69
C ILE A 301 13.63 -11.83 -58.08
N PHE A 302 12.80 -10.92 -57.57
CA PHE A 302 11.36 -10.93 -57.86
C PHE A 302 11.07 -10.67 -59.34
N ASN A 303 11.75 -9.69 -59.96
CA ASN A 303 11.62 -9.45 -61.40
C ASN A 303 12.13 -10.64 -62.23
N LEU A 304 13.18 -11.33 -61.78
CA LEU A 304 13.68 -12.54 -62.41
C LEU A 304 12.64 -13.68 -62.34
N SER A 305 12.00 -13.87 -61.18
CA SER A 305 10.94 -14.87 -61.00
C SER A 305 9.72 -14.58 -61.87
N LEU A 306 9.31 -13.30 -61.98
CA LEU A 306 8.21 -12.86 -62.86
C LEU A 306 8.56 -13.08 -64.34
N THR A 307 9.79 -12.79 -64.75
CA THR A 307 10.22 -12.96 -66.15
C THR A 307 10.36 -14.44 -66.54
N LYS A 308 10.89 -15.26 -65.62
CA LYS A 308 11.13 -16.69 -65.88
C LYS A 308 9.93 -17.58 -65.57
N MET A 309 8.86 -17.02 -65.00
CA MET A 309 7.71 -17.77 -64.49
C MET A 309 8.13 -18.92 -63.55
N TYR A 310 9.17 -18.69 -62.75
CA TYR A 310 9.76 -19.69 -61.88
C TYR A 310 10.02 -19.09 -60.51
N TYR A 311 9.46 -19.71 -59.47
CA TYR A 311 9.71 -19.32 -58.09
C TYR A 311 10.86 -20.18 -57.51
N PRO A 312 11.84 -19.59 -56.81
CA PRO A 312 12.92 -20.36 -56.20
C PRO A 312 12.36 -21.31 -55.15
N LEU A 313 12.65 -22.61 -55.29
CA LEU A 313 12.29 -23.62 -54.30
C LEU A 313 12.99 -23.30 -52.95
N ALA A 314 12.19 -23.35 -51.88
CA ALA A 314 12.64 -23.16 -50.50
C ALA A 314 13.30 -24.44 -49.95
#